data_AF-A0A085A7U0-F1
#
_entry.id   AF-A0A085A7U0-F1
#
_cell.length_a   1.000
_cell.length_b   1.000
_cell.length_c   1.000
_cell.angle_alpha   90.00
_cell.angle_beta   90.00
_cell.angle_gamma   90.00
#
_symmetry.space_group_name_H-M   'P 1'
#
loop_
_entity.id
_entity.type
_entity.pdbx_description
1 polymer ?
#
loop_
_entity_poly.entity_id
_entity_poly.type
_entity_poly.pdbx_seq_one_letter_code
_entity_poly.pdbx_strand_id
1 'polypeptide(L)'
;MLKMMENKMKDLIISPEVRNKIEVAMEELYKLCEANNVPVVIGVLLERMKESNSAAINKGVSFFIDSRTGAYDSSLAAACEMLKMDSVPEYLIRMMRLHNDLKSQLNAPASKDNAPELIH
;
A
#
# COMPACT_ATOMS: atom_id res chain seq x y z
N MET A 1 9.18 -2.54 30.34
CA MET A 1 7.91 -1.79 30.48
C MET A 1 7.47 -1.37 29.08
N LEU A 2 6.81 -2.27 28.33
CA LEU A 2 6.32 -1.96 26.99
C LEU A 2 5.17 -0.98 27.12
N LYS A 3 5.45 0.31 26.99
CA LYS A 3 4.49 1.29 26.49
C LYS A 3 4.35 1.01 24.99
N MET A 4 3.81 -0.17 24.63
CA MET A 4 3.29 -0.36 23.29
C MET A 4 2.29 0.76 23.11
N MET A 5 2.50 1.54 22.07
CA MET A 5 1.58 2.57 21.65
C MET A 5 0.18 1.97 21.63
N GLU A 6 -0.61 2.24 22.67
CA GLU A 6 -2.07 2.27 22.57
C GLU A 6 -2.37 3.38 21.58
N ASN A 7 -2.10 3.12 20.31
CA ASN A 7 -2.67 3.87 19.23
C ASN A 7 -4.15 3.50 19.33
N LYS A 8 -4.92 4.31 20.06
CA LYS A 8 -6.37 4.14 20.19
C LYS A 8 -6.94 4.18 18.78
N MET A 9 -7.04 3.03 18.15
CA MET A 9 -7.70 2.87 16.86
C MET A 9 -9.11 3.40 17.06
N LYS A 10 -9.38 4.55 16.45
CA LYS A 10 -10.69 5.17 16.48
C LYS A 10 -11.56 4.48 15.45
N ASP A 11 -12.86 4.46 15.75
CA ASP A 11 -13.85 4.02 14.78
C ASP A 11 -13.79 4.94 13.55
N LEU A 12 -13.91 4.33 12.39
CA LEU A 12 -14.09 5.00 11.12
C LEU A 12 -15.43 4.53 10.57
N ILE A 13 -16.39 5.45 10.54
CA ILE A 13 -17.70 5.23 9.94
C ILE A 13 -17.88 6.32 8.89
N ILE A 14 -17.92 5.94 7.62
CA ILE A 14 -18.23 6.86 6.53
C ILE A 14 -19.73 6.82 6.25
N SER A 15 -20.30 7.94 5.79
CA SER A 15 -21.70 7.97 5.40
C SER A 15 -21.95 7.06 4.17
N PRO A 16 -23.18 6.52 4.02
CA PRO A 16 -23.53 5.72 2.84
C PRO A 16 -23.30 6.46 1.51
N GLU A 17 -23.55 7.76 1.48
CA GLU A 17 -23.31 8.61 0.30
C GLU A 17 -21.81 8.65 -0.07
N VAL A 18 -20.93 8.84 0.93
CA VAL A 18 -19.48 8.86 0.71
C VAL A 18 -18.99 7.47 0.28
N ARG A 19 -19.51 6.39 0.89
CA ARG A 19 -19.20 5.01 0.50
C ARG A 19 -19.54 4.77 -0.98
N ASN A 20 -20.75 5.13 -1.41
CA ASN A 20 -21.19 4.96 -2.78
C ASN A 20 -20.30 5.75 -3.77
N LYS A 21 -19.94 7.00 -3.43
CA LYS A 21 -19.03 7.80 -4.29
C LYS A 21 -17.65 7.16 -4.42
N ILE A 22 -17.12 6.59 -3.33
CA ILE A 22 -15.85 5.86 -3.35
C ILE A 22 -15.96 4.64 -4.25
N GLU A 23 -17.00 3.82 -4.10
CA GLU A 23 -17.19 2.60 -4.89
C GLU A 23 -17.30 2.89 -6.39
N VAL A 24 -18.06 3.94 -6.78
CA VAL A 24 -18.14 4.40 -8.17
C VAL A 24 -16.76 4.84 -8.69
N ALA A 25 -16.02 5.65 -7.94
CA ALA A 25 -14.69 6.09 -8.35
C ALA A 25 -13.70 4.92 -8.49
N MET A 26 -13.79 3.91 -7.63
CA MET A 26 -12.97 2.69 -7.73
C MET A 26 -13.29 1.91 -9.00
N GLU A 27 -14.58 1.79 -9.36
CA GLU A 27 -15.01 1.09 -10.57
C GLU A 27 -14.60 1.84 -11.85
N GLU A 28 -14.74 3.16 -11.88
CA GLU A 28 -14.33 4.00 -13.01
C GLU A 28 -12.81 3.89 -13.26
N LEU A 29 -12.01 3.96 -12.19
CA LEU A 29 -10.56 3.81 -12.29
C LEU A 29 -10.15 2.40 -12.75
N TYR A 30 -10.81 1.36 -12.22
CA TYR A 30 -10.58 -0.02 -12.66
C TYR A 30 -10.81 -0.16 -14.16
N LYS A 31 -11.97 0.27 -14.66
CA LYS A 31 -12.34 0.14 -16.08
C LYS A 31 -11.38 0.90 -16.99
N LEU A 32 -10.97 2.10 -16.58
CA LEU A 32 -9.98 2.89 -17.31
C LEU A 32 -8.64 2.15 -17.41
N CYS A 33 -8.15 1.59 -16.30
CA CYS A 33 -6.88 0.87 -16.27
C CYS A 33 -6.94 -0.43 -17.08
N GLU A 34 -8.01 -1.22 -16.94
CA GLU A 34 -8.24 -2.45 -17.70
C GLU A 34 -8.27 -2.19 -19.21
N ALA A 35 -9.04 -1.19 -19.66
CA ALA A 35 -9.16 -0.84 -21.07
C ALA A 35 -7.85 -0.40 -21.74
N ASN A 36 -6.88 0.07 -20.94
CA ASN A 36 -5.58 0.55 -21.41
C ASN A 36 -4.42 -0.39 -21.04
N ASN A 37 -4.72 -1.59 -20.52
CA ASN A 37 -3.73 -2.57 -20.10
C ASN A 37 -2.71 -2.01 -19.08
N VAL A 38 -3.16 -1.14 -18.17
CA VAL A 38 -2.35 -0.52 -17.11
C VAL A 38 -2.60 -1.27 -15.81
N PRO A 39 -1.58 -1.89 -15.17
CA PRO A 39 -1.80 -2.60 -13.92
C PRO A 39 -2.19 -1.62 -12.81
N VAL A 40 -3.20 -1.98 -12.01
CA VAL A 40 -3.70 -1.14 -10.91
C VAL A 40 -4.12 -1.97 -9.71
N VAL A 41 -3.91 -1.41 -8.52
CA VAL A 41 -4.43 -1.92 -7.25
C VAL A 41 -5.03 -0.74 -6.48
N ILE A 42 -6.28 -0.89 -6.05
CA ILE A 42 -7.06 0.11 -5.35
C ILE A 42 -7.52 -0.50 -4.03
N GLY A 43 -7.18 0.14 -2.92
CA GLY A 43 -7.58 -0.26 -1.58
C GLY A 43 -8.12 0.93 -0.80
N VAL A 44 -9.31 0.80 -0.23
CA VAL A 44 -9.93 1.83 0.60
C VAL A 44 -10.46 1.21 1.89
N LEU A 45 -10.19 1.86 3.02
CA LEU A 45 -10.79 1.50 4.30
C LEU A 45 -12.17 2.15 4.41
N LEU A 46 -13.23 1.37 4.26
CA LEU A 46 -14.62 1.85 4.28
C LEU A 46 -15.18 1.92 5.70
N GLU A 47 -14.74 1.02 6.57
CA GLU A 47 -15.24 0.95 7.94
C GLU A 47 -14.19 0.38 8.87
N ARG A 48 -14.15 0.91 10.08
CA ARG A 48 -13.43 0.32 11.21
C ARG A 48 -14.26 0.50 12.46
N MET A 49 -14.56 -0.58 13.15
CA MET A 49 -15.19 -0.54 14.48
C MET A 49 -14.32 -1.29 15.46
N LYS A 50 -14.07 -0.68 16.62
CA LYS A 50 -13.36 -1.34 17.72
C LYS A 50 -14.27 -2.41 18.34
N GLU A 51 -13.75 -3.62 18.45
CA GLU A 51 -14.35 -4.72 19.20
C GLU A 51 -13.53 -5.02 20.45
N SER A 52 -14.06 -5.86 21.35
CA SER A 52 -13.48 -6.12 22.68
C SER A 52 -12.03 -6.59 22.64
N ASN A 53 -11.64 -7.39 21.64
CA ASN A 53 -10.28 -7.92 21.46
C ASN A 53 -9.73 -7.73 20.02
N SER A 54 -10.46 -7.04 19.14
CA SER A 54 -10.18 -6.93 17.70
C SER A 54 -10.71 -5.61 17.14
N ALA A 55 -10.54 -5.40 15.83
CA ALA A 55 -11.29 -4.38 15.11
C ALA A 55 -11.99 -5.04 13.92
N ALA A 56 -13.29 -4.80 13.77
CA ALA A 56 -13.99 -5.11 12.53
C ALA A 56 -13.52 -4.11 11.47
N ILE A 57 -12.94 -4.62 10.38
CA ILE A 57 -12.38 -3.80 9.30
C ILE A 57 -13.09 -4.16 8.01
N ASN A 58 -13.70 -3.16 7.36
CA ASN A 58 -14.28 -3.30 6.03
C ASN A 58 -13.39 -2.57 5.02
N LYS A 59 -12.89 -3.30 4.02
CA LYS A 59 -12.05 -2.76 2.94
C LYS A 59 -12.76 -2.93 1.61
N GLY A 60 -12.80 -1.87 0.82
CA GLY A 60 -13.02 -1.96 -0.62
C GLY A 60 -11.69 -2.28 -1.30
N VAL A 61 -11.63 -3.35 -2.09
CA VAL A 61 -10.43 -3.74 -2.84
C VAL A 61 -10.82 -4.02 -4.29
N SER A 62 -10.11 -3.42 -5.24
CA SER A 62 -10.22 -3.69 -6.67
C SER A 62 -8.84 -3.69 -7.29
N PHE A 63 -8.58 -4.57 -8.27
CA PHE A 63 -7.27 -4.65 -8.91
C PHE A 63 -7.37 -5.25 -10.31
N PHE A 64 -6.55 -4.74 -11.23
CA PHE A 64 -6.31 -5.34 -12.53
C PHE A 64 -4.83 -5.64 -12.65
N ILE A 65 -4.49 -6.94 -12.62
CA ILE A 65 -3.13 -7.45 -12.79
C ILE A 65 -3.25 -8.72 -13.65
N ASP A 66 -2.67 -8.70 -14.85
CA ASP A 66 -2.65 -9.85 -15.75
C ASP A 66 -1.27 -9.98 -16.43
N SER A 67 -0.54 -11.01 -16.03
CA SER A 67 0.75 -11.36 -16.65
C SER A 67 0.64 -11.75 -18.13
N ARG A 68 -0.52 -12.22 -18.60
CA ARG A 68 -0.73 -12.67 -19.98
C ARG A 68 -0.82 -11.50 -20.96
N THR A 69 -1.37 -10.38 -20.50
CA THR A 69 -1.49 -9.17 -21.30
C THR A 69 -0.30 -8.21 -21.10
N GLY A 70 0.59 -8.50 -20.16
CA GLY A 70 1.71 -7.63 -19.79
C GLY A 70 1.36 -6.55 -18.76
N ALA A 71 0.10 -6.47 -18.31
CA ALA A 71 -0.32 -5.61 -17.21
C ALA A 71 0.11 -6.22 -15.87
N TYR A 72 1.42 -6.27 -15.62
CA TYR A 72 2.00 -6.89 -14.43
C TYR A 72 3.13 -6.07 -13.85
N ASP A 73 3.06 -5.82 -12.55
CA ASP A 73 4.18 -5.38 -11.73
C ASP A 73 4.21 -6.23 -10.46
N SER A 74 5.41 -6.70 -10.11
CA SER A 74 5.59 -7.60 -8.95
C SER A 74 5.23 -6.93 -7.62
N SER A 75 5.44 -5.62 -7.49
CA SER A 75 5.10 -4.86 -6.28
C SER A 75 3.60 -4.67 -6.16
N LEU A 76 2.90 -4.43 -7.28
CA LEU A 76 1.44 -4.38 -7.32
C LEU A 76 0.82 -5.76 -7.02
N ALA A 77 1.40 -6.84 -7.56
CA ALA A 77 0.95 -8.19 -7.24
C ALA A 77 1.10 -8.51 -5.75
N ALA A 78 2.22 -8.14 -5.13
CA ALA A 78 2.42 -8.26 -3.69
C ALA A 78 1.41 -7.41 -2.89
N ALA A 79 1.16 -6.17 -3.29
CA ALA A 79 0.19 -5.30 -2.64
C ALA A 79 -1.23 -5.87 -2.67
N CYS A 80 -1.63 -6.47 -3.80
CA CYS A 80 -2.92 -7.15 -3.93
C CYS A 80 -3.09 -8.26 -2.88
N GLU A 81 -2.08 -9.11 -2.71
CA GLU A 81 -2.11 -10.19 -1.72
C GLU A 81 -2.12 -9.64 -0.28
N MET A 82 -1.36 -8.60 0.00
CA MET A 82 -1.35 -7.97 1.33
C MET A 82 -2.67 -7.29 1.70
N LEU A 83 -3.35 -6.69 0.72
CA LEU A 83 -4.65 -6.03 0.96
C LEU A 83 -5.76 -7.03 1.31
N LYS A 84 -5.70 -8.26 0.76
CA LYS A 84 -6.63 -9.36 1.05
C LYS A 84 -6.46 -9.95 2.46
N MET A 85 -5.35 -9.66 3.15
CA MET A 85 -5.12 -10.17 4.51
C MET A 85 -6.02 -9.44 5.53
N ASP A 86 -6.58 -10.20 6.48
CA ASP A 86 -7.33 -9.64 7.62
C ASP A 86 -6.47 -8.70 8.46
N SER A 87 -5.23 -9.14 8.72
CA SER A 87 -4.17 -8.32 9.30
C SER A 87 -2.87 -8.62 8.60
N VAL A 88 -2.10 -7.58 8.29
CA VAL A 88 -0.74 -7.74 7.76
C VAL A 88 0.19 -7.97 8.95
N PRO A 89 0.90 -9.11 9.03
CA PRO A 89 1.87 -9.36 10.08
C PRO A 89 2.89 -8.22 10.22
N GLU A 90 3.19 -7.83 11.45
CA GLU A 90 4.06 -6.69 11.72
C GLU A 90 5.47 -6.86 11.12
N TYR A 91 5.98 -8.11 11.07
CA TYR A 91 7.26 -8.39 10.44
C TYR A 91 7.25 -8.03 8.94
N LEU A 92 6.15 -8.26 8.21
CA LEU A 92 6.04 -7.87 6.80
C LEU A 92 6.07 -6.35 6.64
N ILE A 93 5.39 -5.62 7.53
CA ILE A 93 5.43 -4.14 7.54
C ILE A 93 6.86 -3.64 7.77
N ARG A 94 7.59 -4.25 8.71
CA ARG A 94 8.99 -3.91 9.01
C ARG A 94 9.91 -4.20 7.83
N MET A 95 9.75 -5.36 7.18
CA MET A 95 10.54 -5.74 6.00
C MET A 95 10.29 -4.78 4.83
N MET A 96 9.04 -4.38 4.58
CA MET A 96 8.74 -3.37 3.54
C MET A 96 9.39 -2.01 3.84
N ARG A 97 9.36 -1.56 5.10
CA ARG A 97 10.04 -0.31 5.50
C ARG A 97 11.53 -0.39 5.26
N LEU A 98 12.18 -1.48 5.69
CA LEU A 98 13.61 -1.69 5.48
C LEU A 98 13.97 -1.70 3.99
N HIS A 99 13.15 -2.37 3.16
CA HIS A 99 13.35 -2.39 1.71
C HIS A 99 13.31 -0.97 1.12
N ASN A 100 12.35 -0.14 1.54
CA ASN A 100 12.24 1.25 1.09
C ASN A 100 13.44 2.10 1.54
N ASP A 101 13.89 1.94 2.78
CA ASP A 101 15.05 2.66 3.31
C ASP A 101 16.31 2.31 2.50
N LEU A 102 16.56 1.02 2.26
CA LEU A 102 17.68 0.56 1.42
C LEU A 102 17.59 1.09 -0.01
N LYS A 103 16.40 1.06 -0.62
CA LYS A 103 16.19 1.59 -1.97
C LYS A 103 16.46 3.10 -2.04
N SER A 104 16.08 3.87 -1.01
CA SER A 104 16.36 5.31 -0.97
C SER A 104 17.85 5.62 -0.81
N GLN A 105 18.60 4.79 -0.07
CA GLN A 105 20.05 4.91 0.06
C GLN A 105 20.77 4.58 -1.25
N LEU A 106 20.33 3.56 -1.98
CA LEU A 106 20.88 3.17 -3.28
C LEU A 106 20.63 4.20 -4.39
N ASN A 107 19.52 4.94 -4.29
CA ASN A 107 19.15 5.99 -5.25
C ASN A 107 19.67 7.38 -4.84
N ALA A 108 20.37 7.51 -3.70
CA ALA A 108 21.04 8.75 -3.35
C ALA A 108 22.19 9.00 -4.36
N PRO A 109 22.31 10.20 -4.93
CA PRO A 109 23.42 10.50 -5.84
C PRO A 109 24.73 10.29 -5.10
N ALA A 110 25.66 9.54 -5.72
CA ALA A 110 27.01 9.38 -5.19
C ALA A 110 27.59 10.75 -4.86
N SER A 111 27.95 10.98 -3.59
CA SER A 111 28.65 12.20 -3.17
C SER A 111 29.86 12.40 -4.07
N LYS A 112 29.97 13.57 -4.69
CA LYS A 112 31.06 13.96 -5.60
C LYS A 112 32.44 14.10 -4.94
N ASP A 113 32.64 13.57 -3.73
CA ASP A 113 33.79 13.91 -2.88
C ASP A 113 34.90 12.85 -2.84
N ASN A 114 35.05 12.04 -3.89
CA ASN A 114 36.19 11.12 -4.02
C ASN A 114 36.85 11.24 -5.40
N ALA A 115 37.25 12.45 -5.81
CA ALA A 115 38.33 12.59 -6.79
C ALA A 115 39.64 12.75 -6.00
N PRO A 116 40.60 11.81 -6.09
CA PRO A 116 41.89 12.00 -5.44
C PRO A 116 42.57 13.23 -6.06
N GLU A 117 42.95 14.19 -5.23
CA GLU A 117 43.78 15.31 -5.66
C GLU A 117 45.09 14.74 -6.23
N LEU A 118 45.28 14.92 -7.53
CA LEU A 118 46.56 14.69 -8.20
C LEU A 118 47.53 15.75 -7.70
N ILE A 119 48.44 15.33 -6.83
CA ILE A 119 49.57 16.13 -6.36
C ILE A 119 50.50 16.35 -7.57
N HIS A 120 50.63 17.61 -8.01
CA HIS A 120 51.66 18.06 -8.95
C HIS A 120 52.90 18.53 -8.20
#